data_AF-M4Q480-F1
#
_entry.id   AF-M4Q480-F1
#
_cell.length_a   1.000
_cell.length_b   1.000
_cell.length_c   1.000
_cell.angle_alpha   90.00
_cell.angle_beta   90.00
_cell.angle_gamma   90.00
#
_symmetry.space_group_name_H-M   'P 1'
#
loop_
_entity.id
_entity.type
_entity.pdbx_description
1 polymer ?
#
loop_
_entity_poly.entity_id
_entity_poly.type
_entity_poly.pdbx_seq_one_letter_code
_entity_poly.pdbx_strand_id
1 'polypeptide(L)'
;WQIMINGESYKVIVAEAAKNAMGDDDLIERVFVLQLLHDKNDKKKVAGAIGFSVREPKLYVFKFKACLVVAGGAVHIFRPRSTGEGLGRAWYPPWNAGSTYFVCAKGGAEMTCQEVRF
;
A
#
# COMPACT_ATOMS: atom_id res chain seq x y z
N TRP A 1 -14.59 -14.45 21.84
CA TRP A 1 -15.49 -14.34 20.67
C TRP A 1 -14.71 -14.67 19.41
N GLN A 2 -14.86 -15.89 18.91
CA GLN A 2 -14.39 -16.26 17.58
C GLN A 2 -15.65 -16.55 16.77
N ILE A 3 -15.83 -15.83 15.66
CA ILE A 3 -16.93 -16.07 14.72
C ILE A 3 -16.32 -16.74 13.51
N MET A 4 -16.80 -17.94 13.21
CA MET A 4 -16.35 -18.70 12.05
C MET A 4 -17.11 -18.23 10.81
N ILE A 5 -16.39 -18.05 9.70
CA ILE A 5 -16.94 -17.67 8.40
C ILE A 5 -16.39 -18.58 7.30
N ASN A 6 -17.17 -18.81 6.25
CA ASN A 6 -16.70 -19.42 5.01
C ASN A 6 -16.13 -18.31 4.10
N GLY A 7 -14.95 -17.82 4.45
CA GLY A 7 -14.40 -16.55 3.94
C GLY A 7 -13.57 -16.63 2.66
N GLU A 8 -13.73 -17.66 1.82
CA GLU A 8 -12.95 -17.79 0.58
C GLU A 8 -13.09 -16.55 -0.31
N SER A 9 -14.31 -16.07 -0.49
CA SER A 9 -14.62 -14.92 -1.33
C SER A 9 -14.55 -13.57 -0.60
N TYR A 10 -13.99 -13.52 0.61
CA TYR A 10 -14.03 -12.32 1.47
C TYR A 10 -13.47 -11.07 0.75
N LYS A 11 -12.33 -11.20 0.07
CA LYS A 11 -11.75 -10.05 -0.66
C LYS A 11 -12.62 -9.63 -1.86
N VAL A 12 -13.21 -10.57 -2.59
CA VAL A 12 -14.03 -10.26 -3.76
C VAL A 12 -15.30 -9.52 -3.34
N ILE A 13 -15.96 -9.97 -2.27
CA ILE A 13 -17.16 -9.31 -1.71
C ILE A 13 -16.85 -7.86 -1.31
N VAL A 14 -15.76 -7.64 -0.58
CA VAL A 14 -15.37 -6.28 -0.14
C VAL A 14 -14.92 -5.41 -1.32
N ALA A 15 -14.21 -5.99 -2.30
CA ALA A 15 -13.75 -5.27 -3.48
C ALA A 15 -14.91 -4.84 -4.38
N GLU A 16 -15.91 -5.70 -4.57
CA GLU A 16 -17.12 -5.38 -5.35
C GLU A 16 -17.89 -4.24 -4.71
N ALA A 17 -18.10 -4.27 -3.38
CA ALA A 17 -18.76 -3.19 -2.67
C ALA A 17 -18.02 -1.85 -2.83
N ALA A 18 -16.68 -1.85 -2.73
CA ALA A 18 -15.87 -0.65 -2.93
C ALA A 18 -15.94 -0.13 -4.38
N LYS A 19 -15.85 -1.05 -5.36
CA LYS A 19 -15.94 -0.72 -6.78
C LYS A 19 -17.30 -0.11 -7.14
N ASN A 20 -18.39 -0.71 -6.65
CA ASN A 20 -19.76 -0.20 -6.88
C ASN A 20 -19.99 1.17 -6.24
N ALA A 21 -19.32 1.48 -5.12
CA ALA A 21 -19.45 2.76 -4.44
C ALA A 21 -18.66 3.89 -5.10
N MET A 22 -17.47 3.61 -5.66
CA MET A 22 -16.61 4.62 -6.30
C MET A 22 -16.90 4.81 -7.80
N GLY A 23 -17.21 3.72 -8.52
CA GLY A 23 -17.23 3.70 -9.98
C GLY A 23 -15.87 3.33 -10.60
N ASP A 24 -15.90 2.83 -11.84
CA ASP A 24 -14.71 2.28 -12.53
C ASP A 24 -13.69 3.36 -12.92
N ASP A 25 -14.15 4.57 -13.23
CA ASP A 25 -13.30 5.67 -13.72
C ASP A 25 -12.35 6.22 -12.64
N ASP A 26 -12.70 6.05 -11.36
CA ASP A 26 -11.89 6.50 -10.21
C ASP A 26 -10.91 5.41 -9.71
N LEU A 27 -10.92 4.22 -10.33
CA LEU A 27 -10.06 3.10 -9.95
C LEU A 27 -8.91 2.92 -10.96
N ILE A 28 -7.70 3.30 -10.56
CA ILE A 28 -6.49 3.12 -11.37
C ILE A 28 -5.68 1.94 -10.84
N GLU A 29 -5.76 0.81 -11.53
CA GLU A 29 -5.00 -0.40 -11.19
C GLU A 29 -3.61 -0.45 -11.84
N ARG A 30 -2.76 -1.35 -11.35
CA ARG A 30 -1.40 -1.61 -11.91
C ARG A 30 -0.49 -0.37 -11.95
N VAL A 31 -0.71 0.55 -11.01
CA VAL A 31 0.18 1.69 -10.75
C VAL A 31 0.84 1.50 -9.39
N PHE A 32 2.17 1.59 -9.36
CA PHE A 32 2.94 1.57 -8.12
C PHE A 32 3.26 3.00 -7.69
N VAL A 33 2.87 3.37 -6.48
CA VAL A 33 3.14 4.70 -5.90
C VAL A 33 4.51 4.69 -5.24
N LEU A 34 5.37 5.63 -5.64
CA LEU A 34 6.77 5.69 -5.22
C LEU A 34 7.00 6.66 -4.05
N GLN A 35 6.41 7.85 -4.11
CA GLN A 35 6.64 8.91 -3.12
C GLN A 35 5.49 9.90 -3.04
N LEU A 36 5.33 10.51 -1.86
CA LEU A 36 4.45 11.65 -1.63
C LEU A 36 5.14 12.96 -2.05
N LEU A 37 4.33 13.94 -2.44
CA LEU A 37 4.75 15.30 -2.78
C LEU A 37 4.14 16.27 -1.78
N HIS A 38 4.97 17.19 -1.26
CA HIS A 38 4.50 18.25 -0.37
C HIS A 38 4.03 19.47 -1.15
N ASP A 39 3.19 20.27 -0.49
CA ASP A 39 2.81 21.57 -0.97
C ASP A 39 4.06 22.45 -1.13
N LYS A 40 4.08 23.23 -2.21
CA LYS A 40 5.22 24.11 -2.54
C LYS A 40 5.46 25.16 -1.45
N ASN A 41 4.39 25.62 -0.80
CA ASN A 41 4.39 26.71 0.16
C ASN A 41 4.39 26.19 1.61
N ASP A 42 3.90 24.97 1.84
CA ASP A 42 3.90 24.32 3.15
C ASP A 42 4.50 22.90 3.09
N LYS A 43 5.77 22.79 3.52
CA LYS A 43 6.49 21.51 3.54
C LYS A 43 5.94 20.49 4.53
N LYS A 44 5.01 20.86 5.43
CA LYS A 44 4.33 19.93 6.35
C LYS A 44 3.03 19.38 5.78
N LYS A 45 2.58 19.90 4.64
CA LYS A 45 1.33 19.51 4.00
C LYS A 45 1.59 18.66 2.77
N VAL A 46 0.95 17.49 2.68
CA VAL A 46 0.96 16.68 1.46
C VAL A 46 0.00 17.27 0.42
N ALA A 47 0.42 17.29 -0.84
CA ALA A 47 -0.34 17.85 -1.97
C ALA A 47 -0.43 16.90 -3.17
N GLY A 48 0.30 15.79 -3.16
CA GLY A 48 0.29 14.84 -4.26
C GLY A 48 1.13 13.59 -4.04
N ALA A 49 1.23 12.78 -5.08
CA ALA A 49 2.08 11.59 -5.13
C ALA A 49 2.56 11.33 -6.55
N ILE A 50 3.70 10.65 -6.68
CA ILE A 50 4.21 10.14 -7.97
C ILE A 50 4.16 8.63 -7.96
N GLY A 51 3.72 8.05 -9.07
CA GLY A 51 3.77 6.62 -9.32
C GLY A 51 4.04 6.31 -10.79
N PHE A 52 4.19 5.04 -11.13
CA PHE A 52 4.37 4.60 -12.50
C PHE A 52 3.58 3.32 -12.77
N SER A 53 3.17 3.15 -14.02
CA SER A 53 2.50 1.92 -14.45
C SER A 53 3.50 0.77 -14.55
N VAL A 54 3.07 -0.42 -14.14
CA VAL A 54 3.81 -1.68 -14.36
C VAL A 54 3.33 -2.43 -15.61
N ARG A 55 2.62 -1.74 -16.52
CA ARG A 55 2.07 -2.30 -17.77
C ARG A 55 2.41 -1.49 -19.00
N GLU A 56 2.70 -0.20 -18.84
CA GLU A 56 2.99 0.74 -19.91
C GLU A 56 4.03 1.77 -19.43
N PRO A 57 4.82 2.40 -20.33
CA PRO A 57 5.80 3.42 -19.97
C PRO A 57 5.12 4.76 -19.63
N LYS A 58 4.33 4.77 -18.55
CA LYS A 58 3.52 5.91 -18.11
C LYS A 58 3.82 6.28 -16.67
N LEU A 59 4.12 7.55 -16.45
CA LEU A 59 4.30 8.14 -15.13
C LEU A 59 3.02 8.87 -14.72
N TYR A 60 2.62 8.68 -13.46
CA TYR A 60 1.44 9.29 -12.86
C TYR A 60 1.88 10.35 -11.85
N VAL A 61 1.27 11.53 -11.94
CA VAL A 61 1.37 12.58 -10.92
C VAL A 61 -0.04 12.84 -10.40
N PHE A 62 -0.29 12.39 -9.18
CA PHE A 62 -1.55 12.61 -8.49
C PHE A 62 -1.48 13.93 -7.72
N LYS A 63 -2.51 14.76 -7.86
CA LYS A 63 -2.71 15.97 -7.06
C LYS A 63 -3.95 15.76 -6.21
N PHE A 64 -3.86 16.01 -4.91
CA PHE A 64 -4.96 15.81 -3.99
C PHE A 64 -4.90 16.78 -2.82
N LYS A 65 -6.03 16.95 -2.12
CA LYS A 65 -6.13 17.77 -0.91
C LYS A 65 -5.90 16.97 0.37
N ALA A 66 -6.20 15.67 0.33
CA ALA A 66 -6.01 14.71 1.39
C ALA A 66 -5.69 13.35 0.76
N CYS A 67 -4.98 12.50 1.49
CA CYS A 67 -4.61 11.17 1.03
C CYS A 67 -4.61 10.20 2.21
N LEU A 68 -5.01 8.95 1.92
CA LEU A 68 -4.90 7.83 2.83
C LEU A 68 -3.96 6.79 2.21
N VAL A 69 -2.90 6.42 2.93
CA VAL A 69 -1.93 5.41 2.47
C VAL A 69 -2.24 4.07 3.12
N VAL A 70 -2.70 3.10 2.33
CA VAL A 70 -3.13 1.76 2.78
C VAL A 70 -2.38 0.64 2.04
N ALA A 71 -1.05 0.76 1.93
CA ALA A 71 -0.21 -0.17 1.16
C ALA A 71 0.32 -1.37 1.98
N GLY A 72 -0.40 -1.76 3.03
CA GLY A 72 -0.04 -2.90 3.89
C GLY A 72 1.20 -2.66 4.76
N GLY A 73 1.72 -3.76 5.32
CA GLY A 73 2.92 -3.79 6.18
C GLY A 73 4.21 -4.04 5.41
N ALA A 74 5.16 -4.76 6.03
CA ALA A 74 6.43 -5.10 5.41
C ALA A 74 6.85 -6.56 5.69
N VAL A 75 7.27 -7.26 4.63
CA VAL A 75 7.65 -8.67 4.61
C VAL A 75 9.01 -8.80 3.91
N HIS A 76 9.71 -9.92 4.12
CA HIS A 76 11.06 -10.18 3.60
C HIS A 76 12.15 -9.19 4.08
N ILE A 77 11.88 -8.43 5.15
CA ILE A 77 12.92 -7.67 5.86
C ILE A 77 13.92 -8.63 6.54
N PHE A 78 13.45 -9.77 7.02
CA PHE A 78 14.26 -10.83 7.60
C PHE A 78 14.33 -12.06 6.69
N ARG A 79 15.45 -12.77 6.71
CA ARG A 79 15.62 -14.03 5.98
C ARG A 79 14.63 -15.09 6.51
N PRO A 80 13.75 -15.67 5.69
CA PRO A 80 12.81 -16.70 6.13
C PRO A 80 13.51 -18.06 6.30
N ARG A 81 12.78 -19.02 6.88
CA ARG A 81 13.29 -20.39 7.15
C ARG A 81 13.53 -21.21 5.88
N SER A 82 12.79 -20.95 4.81
CA SER A 82 12.99 -21.56 3.50
C SER A 82 13.55 -20.51 2.54
N THR A 83 14.70 -20.79 1.92
CA THR A 83 15.43 -19.80 1.11
C THR A 83 15.51 -20.13 -0.40
N GLY A 84 15.01 -21.30 -0.81
CA GLY A 84 14.81 -21.64 -2.23
C GLY A 84 13.45 -21.16 -2.75
N GLU A 85 12.74 -21.99 -3.50
CA GLU A 85 11.37 -21.67 -3.98
C GLU A 85 10.38 -21.34 -2.85
N GLY A 86 10.64 -21.87 -1.65
CA GLY A 86 9.87 -21.54 -0.44
C GLY A 86 10.02 -20.09 0.04
N LEU A 87 10.92 -19.28 -0.55
CA LEU A 87 11.10 -17.87 -0.19
C LEU A 87 9.78 -17.08 -0.28
N GLY A 88 8.94 -17.37 -1.28
CA GLY A 88 7.65 -16.71 -1.47
C GLY A 88 6.56 -17.12 -0.46
N ARG A 89 6.81 -18.11 0.40
CA ARG A 89 5.85 -18.62 1.39
C ARG A 89 6.04 -17.97 2.76
N ALA A 90 6.00 -16.65 2.80
CA ALA A 90 5.91 -15.91 4.04
C ALA A 90 4.54 -16.08 4.70
N TRP A 91 4.50 -15.99 6.03
CA TRP A 91 3.24 -16.06 6.80
C TRP A 91 2.34 -14.83 6.53
N TYR A 92 2.95 -13.65 6.36
CA TYR A 92 2.28 -12.43 5.92
C TYR A 92 2.50 -12.22 4.40
N PRO A 93 1.63 -11.47 3.68
CA PRO A 93 1.68 -11.43 2.22
C PRO A 93 3.03 -10.96 1.64
N PRO A 94 3.65 -11.74 0.74
CA PRO A 94 5.04 -11.51 0.28
C PRO A 94 5.21 -10.26 -0.62
N TRP A 95 4.11 -9.68 -1.11
CA TRP A 95 4.12 -8.45 -1.90
C TRP A 95 4.14 -7.17 -1.06
N ASN A 96 4.00 -7.27 0.27
CA ASN A 96 4.07 -6.11 1.17
C ASN A 96 5.53 -5.69 1.39
N ALA A 97 5.98 -4.66 0.66
CA ALA A 97 7.37 -4.19 0.69
C ALA A 97 7.65 -3.07 1.70
N GLY A 98 6.71 -2.75 2.59
CA GLY A 98 6.85 -1.61 3.51
C GLY A 98 6.59 -0.24 2.88
N SER A 99 5.86 -0.19 1.76
CA SER A 99 5.55 1.04 1.05
C SER A 99 4.87 2.09 1.94
N THR A 100 3.91 1.68 2.78
CA THR A 100 3.23 2.58 3.74
C THR A 100 4.24 3.31 4.62
N TYR A 101 5.15 2.55 5.25
CA TYR A 101 6.15 3.11 6.16
C TYR A 101 7.10 4.04 5.43
N PHE A 102 7.60 3.60 4.27
CA PHE A 102 8.55 4.39 3.48
C PHE A 102 7.95 5.73 3.05
N VAL A 103 6.79 5.73 2.38
CA VAL A 103 6.24 6.96 1.82
C VAL A 103 5.77 7.95 2.89
N CYS A 104 5.20 7.44 4.00
CA CYS A 104 4.77 8.30 5.11
C CYS A 104 5.96 8.88 5.88
N ALA A 105 6.95 8.06 6.25
CA ALA A 105 8.13 8.54 6.97
C ALA A 105 8.95 9.52 6.12
N LYS A 106 9.12 9.26 4.81
CA LYS A 106 9.76 10.21 3.89
C LYS A 106 8.93 11.48 3.66
N GLY A 107 7.61 11.37 3.75
CA GLY A 107 6.69 12.51 3.81
C GLY A 107 6.72 13.28 5.13
N GLY A 108 7.58 12.91 6.09
CA GLY A 108 7.70 13.60 7.37
C GLY A 108 6.60 13.27 8.38
N ALA A 109 5.83 12.20 8.15
CA ALA A 109 4.90 11.70 9.15
C ALA A 109 5.65 11.08 10.33
N GLU A 110 5.19 11.34 11.54
CA GLU A 110 5.70 10.69 12.75
C GLU A 110 5.36 9.20 12.75
N MET A 111 6.33 8.38 13.15
CA MET A 111 6.18 6.93 13.25
C MET A 111 6.19 6.54 14.73
N THR A 112 5.43 5.49 15.08
CA THR A 112 5.37 4.97 16.45
C THR A 112 5.48 3.45 16.46
N CYS A 113 5.92 2.90 17.59
CA CYS A 113 6.04 1.46 17.87
C CYS A 113 6.74 0.66 16.75
N GLN A 114 7.76 1.23 16.10
CA GLN A 114 8.46 0.58 14.97
C GLN A 114 9.31 -0.63 15.41
N GLU A 115 9.60 -0.75 16.69
CA GLU A 115 10.28 -1.88 17.30
C GLU A 115 9.40 -3.14 17.42
N VAL A 116 8.07 -2.97 17.41
CA VAL A 116 7.11 -4.06 17.51
C VAL A 116 7.09 -4.86 16.20
N ARG A 117 7.17 -6.18 16.32
CA ARG A 117 7.19 -7.12 15.19
C ARG A 117 6.22 -8.28 15.43
N PHE A 118 5.82 -8.94 14.35
CA PHE A 118 5.06 -10.19 14.37
C PHE A 118 5.71 -11.21 13.44
#